data_AF-A0A099S3M1-F1
#
_entry.id   AF-A0A099S3M1-F1
#
_cell.length_a   1.000
_cell.length_b   1.000
_cell.length_c   1.000
_cell.angle_alpha   90.00
_cell.angle_beta   90.00
_cell.angle_gamma   90.00
#
_symmetry.space_group_name_H-M   'P 1'
#
loop_
_entity.id
_entity.type
_entity.pdbx_description
1 polymer ?
#
loop_
_entity_poly.entity_id
_entity_poly.type
_entity_poly.pdbx_seq_one_letter_code
_entity_poly.pdbx_strand_id
1 'polypeptide(L)'
;MEEDANPAELSRLQDFLKRYKIVLITFGILMAAIVLMTLTLVIYTWDRGKIVKGVELEIPLEELTIEEARDKLEQQRNEYFQRSVHFIADDKNFVINMKDLGFTYDYQKPLQEAYLIGREGTILDKAVSKYKASFGIIKELNYQWDDLLLAEVLTTHSSSLNLPAQDAHFLIKPDNSLEIIPENQGKEVDLDSLAQMVKTQALKGDNSIVVPFKEVKPSITKKNLEQVKKSDLISEYTTTFDQTLIERSLNIKLAAKAIDGKVLKPGEVFSFNNTVGPRTEEAGYQTAMIIEGNIFVPGLGGGVCQVSSTLYNAVRLAAPALSVVERSPHSLPVKYVPLGQDATVAYPNLDFKFQNLSEGYLLIRSIVNSNTLTFRIYGKAK
;
A
#
# COMPACT_ATOMS: atom_id res chain seq x y z
N MET A 1 -24.10 -32.61 -107.51
CA MET A 1 -23.92 -33.80 -106.65
C MET A 1 -24.25 -33.31 -105.25
N GLU A 2 -25.55 -33.18 -104.97
CA GLU A 2 -26.05 -32.81 -103.65
C GLU A 2 -25.93 -34.06 -102.78
N GLU A 3 -25.05 -33.99 -101.80
CA GLU A 3 -24.85 -35.03 -100.80
C GLU A 3 -26.07 -34.97 -99.87
N ASP A 4 -27.08 -35.79 -100.16
CA ASP A 4 -28.30 -35.90 -99.37
C ASP A 4 -27.94 -36.31 -97.94
N ALA A 5 -28.04 -35.35 -97.01
CA ALA A 5 -27.76 -35.56 -95.60
C ALA A 5 -28.65 -36.69 -95.04
N ASN A 6 -28.01 -37.68 -94.43
CA ASN A 6 -28.66 -38.87 -93.90
C ASN A 6 -29.77 -38.48 -92.89
N PRO A 7 -31.01 -38.99 -93.02
CA PRO A 7 -32.11 -38.69 -92.09
C PRO A 7 -31.77 -38.94 -90.60
N ALA A 8 -30.88 -39.90 -90.34
CA ALA A 8 -30.38 -40.19 -88.99
C ALA A 8 -29.47 -39.08 -88.44
N GLU A 9 -28.74 -38.36 -89.30
CA GLU A 9 -27.91 -37.22 -88.91
C GLU A 9 -28.75 -35.97 -88.64
N LEU A 10 -29.79 -35.70 -89.44
CA LEU A 10 -30.75 -34.60 -89.20
C LEU A 10 -31.51 -34.77 -87.87
N SER A 11 -31.95 -36.00 -87.56
CA SER A 11 -32.58 -36.34 -86.28
C SER A 11 -31.63 -36.15 -85.10
N ARG A 12 -30.37 -36.60 -85.22
CA ARG A 12 -29.33 -36.38 -84.20
C ARG A 12 -29.03 -34.90 -84.00
N LEU A 13 -29.02 -34.10 -85.07
CA LEU A 13 -28.79 -32.66 -85.01
C LEU A 13 -29.97 -31.92 -84.34
N GLN A 14 -31.22 -32.32 -84.61
CA GLN A 14 -32.40 -31.79 -83.93
C GLN A 14 -32.44 -32.12 -82.44
N ASP A 15 -32.10 -33.35 -82.05
CA ASP A 15 -32.01 -33.75 -80.64
C ASP A 15 -30.85 -33.04 -79.92
N PHE A 16 -29.71 -32.86 -80.61
CA PHE A 16 -28.58 -32.07 -80.12
C PHE A 16 -28.98 -30.60 -79.89
N LEU A 17 -29.64 -29.96 -80.86
CA LEU A 17 -30.13 -28.58 -80.73
C LEU A 17 -31.18 -28.42 -79.63
N LYS A 18 -32.04 -29.43 -79.42
CA LYS A 18 -33.05 -29.43 -78.34
C LYS A 18 -32.40 -29.56 -76.96
N ARG A 19 -31.43 -30.45 -76.80
CA ARG A 19 -30.61 -30.56 -75.57
C ARG A 19 -29.80 -29.30 -75.32
N TYR A 20 -29.19 -28.72 -76.36
CA TYR A 20 -28.44 -27.46 -76.27
C TYR A 20 -29.32 -26.28 -75.84
N LYS A 21 -30.54 -26.16 -76.37
CA LYS A 21 -31.54 -25.18 -75.89
C LYS A 21 -31.91 -25.38 -74.43
N ILE A 22 -32.11 -26.61 -73.97
CA ILE A 22 -32.40 -26.91 -72.55
C ILE A 22 -31.21 -26.51 -71.67
N VAL A 23 -29.98 -26.82 -72.09
CA VAL A 23 -28.76 -26.39 -71.37
C VAL A 23 -28.64 -24.86 -71.31
N LEU A 24 -28.92 -24.15 -72.41
CA LEU A 24 -28.92 -22.70 -72.43
C LEU A 24 -30.01 -22.07 -71.54
N ILE A 25 -31.23 -22.65 -71.53
CA ILE A 25 -32.33 -22.17 -70.68
C ILE A 25 -31.99 -22.42 -69.21
N THR A 26 -31.51 -23.61 -68.85
CA THR A 26 -31.11 -23.94 -67.47
C THR A 26 -29.93 -23.07 -67.01
N PHE A 27 -28.95 -22.82 -67.87
CA PHE A 27 -27.87 -21.88 -67.60
C PHE A 27 -28.38 -20.44 -67.41
N GLY A 28 -29.31 -19.98 -68.26
CA GLY A 28 -29.95 -18.66 -68.13
C GLY A 28 -30.73 -18.50 -66.82
N ILE A 29 -31.46 -19.53 -66.40
CA ILE A 29 -32.17 -19.57 -65.11
C ILE A 29 -31.17 -19.53 -63.94
N LEU A 30 -30.09 -20.31 -64.01
CA LEU A 30 -29.05 -20.34 -62.98
C LEU A 30 -28.36 -18.96 -62.86
N MET A 31 -28.04 -18.33 -63.99
CA MET A 31 -27.48 -16.98 -64.03
C MET A 31 -28.45 -15.95 -63.46
N ALA A 32 -29.73 -16.02 -63.81
CA ALA A 32 -30.75 -15.14 -63.25
C ALA A 32 -30.90 -15.34 -61.72
N ALA A 33 -30.83 -16.59 -61.24
CA ALA A 33 -30.86 -16.91 -59.82
C ALA A 33 -29.63 -16.38 -59.07
N ILE A 34 -28.43 -16.48 -59.66
CA ILE A 34 -27.20 -15.91 -59.10
C ILE A 34 -27.31 -14.38 -59.06
N VAL A 35 -27.78 -13.74 -60.12
CA VAL A 35 -27.99 -12.28 -60.15
C VAL A 35 -28.99 -11.87 -59.07
N LEU A 36 -30.13 -12.57 -58.96
CA LEU A 36 -31.12 -12.29 -57.93
C LEU A 36 -30.55 -12.49 -56.51
N MET A 37 -29.79 -13.55 -56.28
CA MET A 37 -29.12 -13.83 -55.00
C MET A 37 -28.08 -12.77 -54.66
N THR A 38 -27.29 -12.31 -55.63
CA THR A 38 -26.34 -11.23 -55.42
C THR A 38 -27.04 -9.92 -55.11
N LEU A 39 -28.14 -9.60 -55.82
CA LEU A 39 -28.93 -8.39 -55.58
C LEU A 39 -29.58 -8.40 -54.20
N THR A 40 -30.15 -9.52 -53.77
CA THR A 40 -30.73 -9.67 -52.42
C THR A 40 -29.67 -9.55 -51.34
N LEU A 41 -28.49 -10.15 -51.54
CA LEU A 41 -27.36 -10.00 -50.62
C LEU A 41 -26.86 -8.55 -50.55
N VAL A 42 -26.79 -7.82 -51.68
CA VAL A 42 -26.42 -6.40 -51.70
C VAL A 42 -27.43 -5.55 -50.92
N ILE A 43 -28.73 -5.78 -51.12
CA ILE A 43 -29.80 -5.07 -50.39
C ILE A 43 -29.75 -5.40 -48.88
N TYR A 44 -29.57 -6.67 -48.52
CA TYR A 44 -29.46 -7.11 -47.14
C TYR A 44 -28.22 -6.56 -46.43
N THR A 45 -27.09 -6.52 -47.14
CA THR A 45 -25.81 -6.01 -46.61
C THR A 45 -25.66 -4.51 -46.69
N TRP A 46 -26.62 -3.80 -47.31
CA TRP A 46 -26.63 -2.34 -47.40
C TRP A 46 -26.44 -1.70 -46.02
N ASP A 47 -25.54 -0.73 -45.94
CA ASP A 47 -25.25 -0.01 -44.71
C ASP A 47 -26.24 1.13 -44.52
N ARG A 48 -26.95 1.12 -43.39
CA ARG A 48 -27.89 2.17 -42.98
C ARG A 48 -27.31 3.09 -41.89
N GLY A 49 -26.03 2.98 -41.59
CA GLY A 49 -25.36 3.71 -40.50
C GLY A 49 -25.76 3.25 -39.10
N LYS A 50 -26.44 2.10 -38.98
CA LYS A 50 -26.96 1.55 -37.71
C LYS A 50 -26.27 0.24 -37.33
N ILE A 51 -26.06 0.02 -36.03
CA ILE A 51 -25.53 -1.23 -35.50
C ILE A 51 -26.51 -2.38 -35.81
N VAL A 52 -25.95 -3.54 -36.15
CA VAL A 52 -26.73 -4.72 -36.58
C VAL A 52 -27.55 -5.28 -35.41
N LYS A 53 -28.71 -5.87 -35.72
CA LYS A 53 -29.56 -6.58 -34.75
C LYS A 53 -28.81 -7.70 -34.01
N GLY A 54 -29.11 -7.82 -32.73
CA GLY A 54 -28.51 -8.78 -31.80
C GLY A 54 -27.10 -8.44 -31.32
N VAL A 55 -26.57 -7.25 -31.62
CA VAL A 55 -25.28 -6.79 -31.06
C VAL A 55 -25.50 -6.09 -29.73
N GLU A 56 -24.82 -6.57 -28.69
CA GLU A 56 -24.89 -6.07 -27.32
C GLU A 56 -23.47 -5.82 -26.76
N LEU A 57 -23.33 -4.71 -26.03
CA LEU A 57 -22.14 -4.40 -25.22
C LEU A 57 -22.60 -4.22 -23.78
N GLU A 58 -22.98 -5.33 -23.13
CA GLU A 58 -23.74 -5.41 -21.86
C GLU A 58 -25.14 -4.78 -21.88
N ILE A 59 -25.34 -3.78 -22.73
CA ILE A 59 -26.62 -3.18 -23.08
C ILE A 59 -26.92 -3.42 -24.57
N PRO A 60 -28.19 -3.53 -24.97
CA PRO A 60 -28.57 -3.64 -26.38
C PRO A 60 -28.18 -2.38 -27.15
N LEU A 61 -27.43 -2.54 -28.25
CA LEU A 61 -27.02 -1.45 -29.14
C LEU A 61 -27.61 -1.54 -30.55
N GLU A 62 -28.40 -2.58 -30.82
CA GLU A 62 -29.01 -2.81 -32.11
C GLU A 62 -29.84 -1.61 -32.62
N GLU A 63 -29.80 -1.40 -33.94
CA GLU A 63 -30.54 -0.34 -34.64
C GLU A 63 -30.17 1.11 -34.25
N LEU A 64 -29.21 1.30 -33.34
CA LEU A 64 -28.66 2.61 -32.99
C LEU A 64 -27.59 3.04 -33.98
N THR A 65 -27.52 4.33 -34.25
CA THR A 65 -26.34 4.95 -34.87
C THR A 65 -25.15 4.89 -33.92
N ILE A 66 -23.93 5.06 -34.43
CA ILE A 66 -22.72 5.08 -33.59
C ILE A 66 -22.74 6.22 -32.54
N GLU A 67 -23.39 7.34 -32.85
CA GLU A 67 -23.56 8.47 -31.94
C GLU A 67 -24.54 8.14 -30.82
N GLU A 68 -25.73 7.62 -31.15
CA GLU A 68 -26.73 7.19 -30.16
C GLU A 68 -26.19 6.06 -29.25
N ALA A 69 -25.44 5.12 -29.82
CA ALA A 69 -24.79 4.05 -29.06
C ALA A 69 -23.71 4.60 -28.12
N ARG A 70 -22.95 5.61 -28.57
CA ARG A 70 -21.96 6.30 -27.74
C ARG A 70 -22.62 7.01 -26.57
N ASP A 71 -23.68 7.79 -26.82
CA ASP A 71 -24.41 8.50 -25.77
C ASP A 71 -25.00 7.53 -24.73
N LYS A 72 -25.51 6.39 -25.18
CA LYS A 72 -26.05 5.35 -24.29
C LYS A 72 -24.98 4.70 -23.41
N LEU A 73 -23.82 4.37 -23.98
CA LEU A 73 -22.68 3.83 -23.24
C LEU A 73 -22.06 4.87 -22.31
N GLU A 74 -22.06 6.14 -22.70
CA GLU A 74 -21.61 7.26 -21.89
C GLU A 74 -22.52 7.50 -20.69
N GLN A 75 -23.84 7.39 -20.86
CA GLN A 75 -24.78 7.43 -19.75
C GLN A 75 -24.53 6.29 -18.76
N GLN A 76 -24.42 5.05 -19.25
CA GLN A 76 -24.09 3.89 -18.42
C GLN A 76 -22.75 4.10 -17.68
N ARG A 77 -21.77 4.74 -18.33
CA ARG A 77 -20.49 5.08 -17.71
C ARG A 77 -20.65 5.98 -16.51
N ASN A 78 -21.44 7.03 -16.69
CA ASN A 78 -21.70 7.99 -15.64
C ASN A 78 -22.45 7.36 -14.48
N GLU A 79 -23.35 6.40 -14.74
CA GLU A 79 -24.03 5.61 -13.69
C GLU A 79 -23.04 4.77 -12.88
N TYR A 80 -22.12 4.04 -13.53
CA TYR A 80 -21.06 3.32 -12.81
C TYR A 80 -20.15 4.26 -12.03
N PHE A 81 -19.74 5.39 -12.61
CA PHE A 81 -18.85 6.35 -11.95
C PHE A 81 -19.48 7.01 -10.72
N GLN A 82 -20.79 7.26 -10.75
CA GLN A 82 -21.54 7.84 -9.62
C GLN A 82 -21.90 6.81 -8.56
N ARG A 83 -21.75 5.52 -8.85
CA ARG A 83 -22.06 4.46 -7.91
C ARG A 83 -21.19 4.57 -6.66
N SER A 84 -21.85 4.70 -5.52
CA SER A 84 -21.19 4.83 -4.23
C SER A 84 -20.86 3.47 -3.64
N VAL A 85 -19.66 3.34 -3.07
CA VAL A 85 -19.23 2.23 -2.22
C VAL A 85 -19.23 2.72 -0.77
N HIS A 86 -19.99 2.03 0.07
CA HIS A 86 -20.15 2.27 1.50
C HIS A 86 -19.15 1.41 2.26
N PHE A 87 -18.29 2.04 3.02
CA PHE A 87 -17.32 1.39 3.88
C PHE A 87 -17.81 1.45 5.32
N ILE A 88 -17.89 0.27 5.95
CA ILE A 88 -18.44 0.09 7.30
C ILE A 88 -17.32 -0.33 8.23
N ALA A 89 -17.03 0.50 9.24
CA ALA A 89 -16.09 0.20 10.31
C ALA A 89 -16.67 0.68 11.65
N ASP A 90 -16.86 -0.23 12.63
CA ASP A 90 -17.36 0.00 14.00
C ASP A 90 -18.21 1.28 14.22
N ASP A 91 -17.56 2.43 14.41
CA ASP A 91 -18.13 3.74 14.72
C ASP A 91 -17.99 4.80 13.60
N LYS A 92 -17.29 4.46 12.51
CA LYS A 92 -16.94 5.37 11.41
C LYS A 92 -17.26 4.75 10.06
N ASN A 93 -18.24 5.32 9.38
CA ASN A 93 -18.61 4.95 8.02
C ASN A 93 -18.20 6.05 7.06
N PHE A 94 -17.74 5.66 5.87
CA PHE A 94 -17.44 6.61 4.80
C PHE A 94 -17.92 6.06 3.46
N VAL A 95 -18.13 6.96 2.52
CA VAL A 95 -18.72 6.65 1.22
C VAL A 95 -17.85 7.27 0.13
N ILE A 96 -17.46 6.46 -0.85
CA ILE A 96 -16.61 6.90 -1.96
C ILE A 96 -17.21 6.39 -3.25
N ASN A 97 -17.25 7.24 -4.27
CA ASN A 97 -17.77 6.86 -5.57
C ASN A 97 -16.72 6.07 -6.37
N MET A 98 -17.18 5.18 -7.25
CA MET A 98 -16.27 4.31 -8.02
C MET A 98 -15.21 5.09 -8.79
N LYS A 99 -15.57 6.24 -9.39
CA LYS A 99 -14.62 7.10 -10.11
C LYS A 99 -13.46 7.56 -9.21
N ASP A 100 -13.77 7.97 -7.99
CA ASP A 100 -12.78 8.47 -7.04
C ASP A 100 -11.92 7.32 -6.49
N LEU A 101 -12.44 6.09 -6.48
CA LEU A 101 -11.66 4.87 -6.20
C LEU A 101 -10.76 4.43 -7.38
N GLY A 102 -10.70 5.20 -8.46
CA GLY A 102 -9.88 4.88 -9.63
C GLY A 102 -10.50 3.87 -10.58
N PHE A 103 -11.81 3.61 -10.49
CA PHE A 103 -12.50 2.79 -11.48
C PHE A 103 -12.57 3.52 -12.83
N THR A 104 -12.20 2.80 -13.88
CA THR A 104 -12.30 3.27 -15.26
C THR A 104 -12.70 2.12 -16.18
N TYR A 105 -13.29 2.42 -17.32
CA TYR A 105 -13.49 1.44 -18.36
C TYR A 105 -13.49 2.09 -19.75
N ASP A 106 -12.99 1.34 -20.71
CA ASP A 106 -12.97 1.73 -22.12
C ASP A 106 -14.01 0.95 -22.92
N TYR A 107 -14.92 1.69 -23.56
CA TYR A 107 -15.93 1.16 -24.46
C TYR A 107 -15.66 1.53 -25.94
N GLN A 108 -14.68 2.38 -26.24
CA GLN A 108 -14.49 2.94 -27.58
C GLN A 108 -14.12 1.84 -28.59
N LYS A 109 -13.12 1.01 -28.24
CA LYS A 109 -12.70 -0.10 -29.10
C LYS A 109 -13.80 -1.16 -29.26
N PRO A 110 -14.44 -1.68 -28.19
CA PRO A 110 -15.58 -2.59 -28.32
C PRO A 110 -16.72 -2.02 -29.18
N LEU A 111 -17.04 -0.73 -29.03
CA LEU A 111 -18.07 -0.04 -29.82
C LEU A 111 -17.69 0.03 -31.30
N GLN A 112 -16.44 0.38 -31.62
CA GLN A 112 -15.97 0.42 -32.99
C GLN A 112 -16.05 -0.95 -33.64
N GLU A 113 -15.56 -1.99 -32.96
CA GLU A 113 -15.64 -3.36 -33.48
C GLU A 113 -17.09 -3.85 -33.60
N ALA A 114 -17.98 -3.48 -32.68
CA ALA A 114 -19.41 -3.76 -32.76
C ALA A 114 -20.06 -3.07 -33.98
N TYR A 115 -19.65 -1.83 -34.27
CA TYR A 115 -20.09 -1.10 -35.45
C TYR A 115 -19.60 -1.73 -36.75
N LEU A 116 -18.40 -2.33 -36.78
CA LEU A 116 -17.86 -2.96 -38.00
C LEU A 116 -18.55 -4.28 -38.38
N ILE A 117 -19.35 -4.88 -37.49
CA ILE A 117 -20.14 -6.08 -37.78
C ILE A 117 -21.09 -5.81 -38.96
N GLY A 118 -21.02 -6.65 -39.99
CA GLY A 118 -21.81 -6.47 -41.21
C GLY A 118 -21.28 -5.43 -42.20
N ARG A 119 -20.09 -4.85 -41.96
CA ARG A 119 -19.48 -3.79 -42.80
C ARG A 119 -18.14 -4.17 -43.41
N GLU A 120 -17.43 -5.14 -42.84
CA GLU A 120 -16.12 -5.60 -43.32
C GLU A 120 -16.20 -6.81 -44.25
N GLY A 121 -15.19 -6.97 -45.11
CA GLY A 121 -15.04 -8.11 -46.01
C GLY A 121 -15.90 -8.04 -47.28
N THR A 122 -16.06 -9.20 -47.92
CA THR A 122 -16.89 -9.37 -49.12
C THR A 122 -18.39 -9.27 -48.79
N ILE A 123 -19.24 -9.20 -49.81
CA ILE A 123 -20.71 -9.20 -49.63
C ILE A 123 -21.17 -10.45 -48.85
N LEU A 124 -20.51 -11.60 -49.06
CA LEU A 124 -20.80 -12.83 -48.32
C LEU A 124 -20.41 -12.69 -46.84
N ASP A 125 -19.23 -12.14 -46.54
CA ASP A 125 -18.75 -11.92 -45.16
C ASP A 125 -19.68 -10.99 -44.38
N LYS A 126 -20.13 -9.90 -45.02
CA LYS A 126 -21.12 -8.97 -44.46
C LYS A 126 -22.45 -9.67 -44.18
N ALA A 127 -22.92 -10.52 -45.09
CA ALA A 127 -24.17 -11.24 -44.90
C ALA A 127 -24.08 -12.27 -43.76
N VAL A 128 -22.99 -13.03 -43.72
CA VAL A 128 -22.74 -14.05 -42.69
C VAL A 128 -22.57 -13.40 -41.31
N SER A 129 -21.84 -12.30 -41.21
CA SER A 129 -21.68 -11.57 -39.94
C SER A 129 -23.00 -10.97 -39.44
N LYS A 130 -23.84 -10.40 -40.32
CA LYS A 130 -25.20 -9.95 -39.95
C LYS A 130 -26.10 -11.09 -39.49
N TYR A 131 -26.05 -12.23 -40.17
CA TYR A 131 -26.79 -13.43 -39.78
C TYR A 131 -26.33 -13.96 -38.42
N LYS A 132 -25.01 -14.05 -38.18
CA LYS A 132 -24.47 -14.46 -36.88
C LYS A 132 -24.88 -13.50 -35.76
N ALA A 133 -24.83 -12.19 -36.02
CA ALA A 133 -25.26 -11.17 -35.06
C ALA A 133 -26.72 -11.34 -34.64
N SER A 134 -27.60 -11.79 -35.55
CA SER A 134 -29.01 -12.02 -35.22
C SER A 134 -29.27 -13.12 -34.19
N PHE A 135 -28.28 -13.97 -33.88
CA PHE A 135 -28.34 -14.95 -32.79
C PHE A 135 -27.84 -14.40 -31.45
N GLY A 136 -27.41 -13.14 -31.40
CA GLY A 136 -26.79 -12.52 -30.23
C GLY A 136 -25.27 -12.54 -30.32
N ILE A 137 -24.66 -11.35 -30.30
CA ILE A 137 -23.24 -11.14 -30.07
C ILE A 137 -23.13 -10.24 -28.85
N ILE A 138 -22.68 -10.82 -27.75
CA ILE A 138 -22.38 -10.11 -26.50
C ILE A 138 -20.88 -9.88 -26.49
N LYS A 139 -20.43 -8.63 -26.35
CA LYS A 139 -19.04 -8.34 -25.95
C LYS A 139 -18.98 -7.73 -24.57
N GLU A 140 -17.94 -8.12 -23.85
CA GLU A 140 -17.64 -7.66 -22.50
C GLU A 140 -16.90 -6.31 -22.54
N LEU A 141 -17.17 -5.46 -21.55
CA LEU A 141 -16.40 -4.23 -21.34
C LEU A 141 -15.13 -4.54 -20.54
N ASN A 142 -14.05 -3.82 -20.84
CA ASN A 142 -12.80 -3.98 -20.11
C ASN A 142 -12.78 -3.04 -18.89
N TYR A 143 -13.16 -3.59 -17.74
CA TYR A 143 -13.11 -2.90 -16.45
C TYR A 143 -11.69 -2.84 -15.90
N GLN A 144 -11.25 -1.64 -15.55
CA GLN A 144 -9.90 -1.38 -15.07
C GLN A 144 -9.96 -0.56 -13.77
N TRP A 145 -8.91 -0.72 -12.98
CA TRP A 145 -8.70 0.03 -11.75
C TRP A 145 -7.32 0.66 -11.80
N ASP A 146 -7.25 1.93 -11.43
CA ASP A 146 -5.98 2.57 -11.10
C ASP A 146 -5.58 2.11 -9.69
N ASP A 147 -4.65 1.16 -9.63
CA ASP A 147 -4.20 0.55 -8.37
C ASP A 147 -3.53 1.55 -7.44
N LEU A 148 -2.84 2.56 -7.98
CA LEU A 148 -2.16 3.58 -7.18
C LEU A 148 -3.19 4.54 -6.57
N LEU A 149 -4.11 5.03 -7.39
CA LEU A 149 -5.18 5.92 -6.92
C LEU A 149 -6.08 5.21 -5.90
N LEU A 150 -6.44 3.94 -6.16
CA LEU A 150 -7.22 3.13 -5.23
C LEU A 150 -6.51 3.02 -3.87
N ALA A 151 -5.22 2.67 -3.87
CA ALA A 151 -4.44 2.54 -2.64
C ALA A 151 -4.31 3.87 -1.89
N GLU A 152 -4.07 4.98 -2.59
CA GLU A 152 -3.97 6.32 -2.00
C GLU A 152 -5.28 6.75 -1.33
N VAL A 153 -6.40 6.58 -2.02
CA VAL A 153 -7.73 6.96 -1.55
C VAL A 153 -8.14 6.10 -0.35
N LEU A 154 -7.94 4.78 -0.42
CA LEU A 154 -8.22 3.90 0.71
C LEU A 154 -7.34 4.24 1.92
N THR A 155 -6.04 4.48 1.72
CA THR A 155 -5.13 4.85 2.81
C THR A 155 -5.56 6.15 3.49
N THR A 156 -5.89 7.17 2.70
CA THR A 156 -6.28 8.49 3.21
C THR A 156 -7.52 8.38 4.08
N HIS A 157 -8.57 7.71 3.61
CA HIS A 157 -9.85 7.61 4.31
C HIS A 157 -9.80 6.63 5.50
N SER A 158 -8.98 5.58 5.43
CA SER A 158 -8.89 4.55 6.47
C SER A 158 -7.86 4.85 7.56
N SER A 159 -6.92 5.78 7.35
CA SER A 159 -5.85 6.10 8.31
C SER A 159 -6.36 6.40 9.73
N SER A 160 -7.50 7.08 9.84
CA SER A 160 -8.13 7.42 11.14
C SER A 160 -8.81 6.24 11.85
N LEU A 161 -8.89 5.08 11.20
CA LEU A 161 -9.42 3.83 11.76
C LEU A 161 -8.32 2.99 12.43
N ASN A 162 -7.05 3.28 12.13
CA ASN A 162 -5.91 2.56 12.68
C ASN A 162 -5.72 2.93 14.15
N LEU A 163 -5.58 1.91 14.99
CA LEU A 163 -5.21 2.03 16.39
C LEU A 163 -3.81 1.42 16.55
N PRO A 164 -2.76 2.22 16.82
CA PRO A 164 -1.42 1.67 17.00
C PRO A 164 -1.37 0.78 18.24
N ALA A 165 -0.58 -0.30 18.15
CA ALA A 165 -0.27 -1.11 19.32
C ALA A 165 0.53 -0.30 20.34
N GLN A 166 0.30 -0.57 21.63
CA GLN A 166 1.04 0.07 22.71
C GLN A 166 1.88 -0.97 23.44
N ASP A 167 3.20 -0.73 23.49
CA ASP A 167 4.15 -1.58 24.18
C ASP A 167 3.92 -1.55 25.70
N ALA A 168 4.08 -2.71 26.35
CA ALA A 168 4.18 -2.77 27.79
C ALA A 168 5.41 -1.98 28.26
N HIS A 169 5.30 -1.29 29.39
CA HIS A 169 6.40 -0.51 29.96
C HIS A 169 6.40 -0.56 31.49
N PHE A 170 7.53 -0.16 32.08
CA PHE A 170 7.65 -0.02 33.52
C PHE A 170 7.20 1.36 34.00
N LEU A 171 6.39 1.38 35.05
CA LEU A 171 6.17 2.53 35.90
C LEU A 171 7.08 2.41 37.12
N ILE A 172 8.00 3.36 37.30
CA ILE A 172 8.90 3.41 38.45
C ILE A 172 8.21 4.19 39.57
N LYS A 173 7.97 3.52 40.70
CA LYS A 173 7.35 4.14 41.89
C LYS A 173 8.36 4.96 42.70
N PRO A 174 7.90 5.84 43.60
CA PRO A 174 8.79 6.62 44.47
C PRO A 174 9.74 5.79 45.34
N ASP A 175 9.42 4.53 45.61
CA ASP A 175 10.27 3.58 46.35
C ASP A 175 11.26 2.82 45.45
N ASN A 176 11.42 3.24 44.19
CA ASN A 176 12.20 2.61 43.12
C ASN A 176 11.71 1.21 42.66
N SER A 177 10.55 0.75 43.15
CA SER A 177 9.94 -0.48 42.67
C SER A 177 9.37 -0.32 41.25
N LEU A 178 9.34 -1.43 40.51
CA LEU A 178 8.85 -1.48 39.12
C LEU A 178 7.45 -2.09 39.08
N GLU A 179 6.47 -1.29 38.65
CA GLU A 179 5.15 -1.75 38.25
C GLU A 179 5.09 -1.93 36.74
N ILE A 180 4.45 -2.99 36.27
CA ILE A 180 4.31 -3.25 34.83
C ILE A 180 2.95 -2.76 34.37
N ILE A 181 2.96 -1.82 33.44
CA ILE A 181 1.77 -1.45 32.67
C ILE A 181 1.71 -2.37 31.45
N PRO A 182 0.64 -3.19 31.30
CA PRO A 182 0.55 -4.15 30.21
C PRO A 182 0.38 -3.46 28.85
N GLU A 183 0.69 -4.22 27.82
CA GLU A 183 0.52 -3.87 26.42
C GLU A 183 -0.96 -3.82 26.01
N ASN A 184 -1.26 -3.00 24.99
CA ASN A 184 -2.55 -3.02 24.31
C ASN A 184 -2.34 -3.40 22.84
N GLN A 185 -3.17 -4.32 22.34
CA GLN A 185 -3.17 -4.67 20.92
C GLN A 185 -3.64 -3.49 20.08
N GLY A 186 -2.99 -3.31 18.93
CA GLY A 186 -3.44 -2.40 17.91
C GLY A 186 -4.27 -3.10 16.85
N LYS A 187 -4.88 -2.32 15.98
CA LYS A 187 -5.49 -2.78 14.75
C LYS A 187 -5.15 -1.80 13.64
N GLU A 188 -4.90 -2.32 12.45
CA GLU A 188 -4.73 -1.52 11.26
C GLU A 188 -5.58 -2.09 10.14
N VAL A 189 -6.04 -1.22 9.24
CA VAL A 189 -6.82 -1.64 8.09
C VAL A 189 -5.95 -2.51 7.19
N ASP A 190 -6.50 -3.66 6.79
CA ASP A 190 -5.89 -4.51 5.79
C ASP A 190 -6.21 -3.95 4.40
N LEU A 191 -5.36 -3.02 3.94
CA LEU A 191 -5.53 -2.31 2.68
C LEU A 191 -5.55 -3.25 1.48
N ASP A 192 -4.78 -4.34 1.52
CA ASP A 192 -4.69 -5.31 0.42
C ASP A 192 -6.02 -6.07 0.30
N SER A 193 -6.52 -6.60 1.42
CA SER A 193 -7.84 -7.25 1.46
C SER A 193 -8.96 -6.27 1.11
N LEU A 194 -8.90 -5.04 1.61
CA LEU A 194 -9.91 -4.01 1.33
C LEU A 194 -9.97 -3.67 -0.16
N ALA A 195 -8.81 -3.46 -0.81
CA ALA A 195 -8.74 -3.19 -2.24
C ALA A 195 -9.29 -4.36 -3.08
N GLN A 196 -9.01 -5.61 -2.69
CA GLN A 196 -9.59 -6.79 -3.34
C GLN A 196 -11.11 -6.86 -3.18
N MET A 197 -11.64 -6.54 -1.99
CA MET A 197 -13.08 -6.48 -1.75
C MET A 197 -13.74 -5.40 -2.62
N VAL A 198 -13.14 -4.21 -2.75
CA VAL A 198 -13.63 -3.14 -3.64
C VAL A 198 -13.73 -3.64 -5.08
N LYS A 199 -12.65 -4.20 -5.63
CA LYS A 199 -12.62 -4.68 -7.01
C LYS A 199 -13.64 -5.78 -7.30
N THR A 200 -13.95 -6.62 -6.32
CA THR A 200 -14.81 -7.81 -6.51
C THR A 200 -16.28 -7.57 -6.17
N GLN A 201 -16.59 -6.71 -5.20
CA GLN A 201 -17.95 -6.47 -4.70
C GLN A 201 -18.60 -5.26 -5.38
N ALA A 202 -17.86 -4.16 -5.56
CA ALA A 202 -18.41 -2.91 -6.11
C ALA A 202 -18.97 -3.10 -7.54
N LEU A 203 -18.40 -4.01 -8.32
CA LEU A 203 -18.91 -4.35 -9.67
C LEU A 203 -20.20 -5.16 -9.63
N LYS A 204 -20.42 -6.00 -8.61
CA LYS A 204 -21.47 -7.03 -8.59
C LYS A 204 -22.86 -6.55 -8.17
N GLY A 205 -22.97 -5.40 -7.54
CA GLY A 205 -24.23 -4.98 -6.89
C GLY A 205 -24.03 -4.58 -5.45
N ASP A 206 -23.08 -5.25 -4.81
CA ASP A 206 -22.83 -5.09 -3.38
C ASP A 206 -21.91 -3.91 -3.11
N ASN A 207 -22.54 -2.82 -2.68
CA ASN A 207 -21.86 -1.58 -2.40
C ASN A 207 -21.48 -1.44 -0.93
N SER A 208 -21.67 -2.48 -0.08
CA SER A 208 -21.39 -2.37 1.35
C SER A 208 -20.21 -3.26 1.74
N ILE A 209 -19.07 -2.63 1.97
CA ILE A 209 -17.83 -3.31 2.31
C ILE A 209 -17.55 -3.10 3.80
N VAL A 210 -17.54 -4.21 4.55
CA VAL A 210 -17.04 -4.21 5.93
C VAL A 210 -15.52 -4.10 5.86
N VAL A 211 -14.96 -3.07 6.49
CA VAL A 211 -13.51 -2.80 6.44
C VAL A 211 -12.76 -3.92 7.17
N PRO A 212 -11.85 -4.65 6.50
CA PRO A 212 -11.06 -5.68 7.12
C PRO A 212 -9.93 -5.06 7.95
N PHE A 213 -9.67 -5.64 9.13
CA PHE A 213 -8.59 -5.23 10.01
C PHE A 213 -7.62 -6.38 10.25
N LYS A 214 -6.34 -6.06 10.35
CA LYS A 214 -5.29 -6.94 10.85
C LYS A 214 -4.83 -6.47 12.23
N GLU A 215 -4.59 -7.43 13.11
CA GLU A 215 -4.09 -7.16 14.46
C GLU A 215 -2.62 -6.70 14.40
N VAL A 216 -2.33 -5.57 15.03
CA VAL A 216 -0.96 -5.09 15.22
C VAL A 216 -0.51 -5.55 16.61
N LYS A 217 0.47 -6.44 16.64
CA LYS A 217 1.00 -6.95 17.90
C LYS A 217 1.95 -5.93 18.53
N PRO A 218 1.83 -5.70 19.84
CA PRO A 218 2.82 -4.92 20.57
C PRO A 218 4.15 -5.66 20.54
N SER A 219 5.18 -4.84 20.58
CA SER A 219 6.56 -5.19 20.33
C SER A 219 7.28 -5.53 21.65
N ILE A 220 6.77 -5.02 22.79
CA ILE A 220 7.09 -5.46 24.16
C ILE A 220 5.81 -5.88 24.87
N THR A 221 5.81 -7.06 25.47
CA THR A 221 4.69 -7.60 26.25
C THR A 221 5.01 -7.59 27.75
N LYS A 222 3.96 -7.65 28.59
CA LYS A 222 4.06 -7.86 30.03
C LYS A 222 4.89 -9.09 30.35
N LYS A 223 4.76 -10.17 29.57
CA LYS A 223 5.57 -11.38 29.73
C LYS A 223 7.07 -11.09 29.55
N ASN A 224 7.45 -10.29 28.56
CA ASN A 224 8.84 -9.87 28.38
C ASN A 224 9.33 -9.05 29.58
N LEU A 225 8.49 -8.14 30.09
CA LEU A 225 8.84 -7.31 31.23
C LEU A 225 8.97 -8.10 32.54
N GLU A 226 8.11 -9.08 32.78
CA GLU A 226 8.24 -9.99 33.94
C GLU A 226 9.53 -10.80 33.89
N GLN A 227 9.98 -11.18 32.68
CA GLN A 227 11.24 -11.87 32.50
C GLN A 227 12.43 -10.96 32.80
N VAL A 228 12.49 -9.75 32.23
CA VAL A 228 13.62 -8.82 32.46
C VAL A 228 13.63 -8.28 33.90
N LYS A 229 12.47 -8.13 34.54
CA LYS A 229 12.37 -7.73 35.95
C LYS A 229 13.03 -8.74 36.91
N LYS A 230 13.10 -10.02 36.51
CA LYS A 230 13.74 -11.11 37.27
C LYS A 230 15.18 -11.38 36.85
N SER A 231 15.73 -10.54 35.98
CA SER A 231 17.08 -10.74 35.44
C SER A 231 18.17 -10.17 36.35
N ASP A 232 19.38 -10.67 36.16
CA ASP A 232 20.54 -10.31 36.97
C ASP A 232 21.13 -8.96 36.53
N LEU A 233 21.89 -8.34 37.44
CA LEU A 233 22.69 -7.16 37.13
C LEU A 233 23.88 -7.58 36.26
N ILE A 234 23.96 -7.04 35.04
CA ILE A 234 25.10 -7.27 34.13
C ILE A 234 26.22 -6.28 34.44
N SER A 235 25.89 -5.00 34.58
CA SER A 235 26.87 -3.96 34.83
C SER A 235 26.28 -2.77 35.59
N GLU A 236 27.17 -2.05 36.26
CA GLU A 236 26.87 -0.80 36.96
C GLU A 236 28.02 0.18 36.77
N TYR A 237 27.72 1.46 36.61
CA TYR A 237 28.72 2.51 36.65
C TYR A 237 28.17 3.78 37.31
N THR A 238 28.99 4.41 38.14
CA THR A 238 28.62 5.58 38.94
C THR A 238 29.56 6.73 38.69
N THR A 239 29.00 7.93 38.62
CA THR A 239 29.75 9.20 38.62
C THR A 239 29.22 10.12 39.70
N THR A 240 30.03 11.08 40.14
CA THR A 240 29.63 12.12 41.10
C THR A 240 29.39 13.45 40.39
N PHE A 241 28.54 14.30 40.95
CA PHE A 241 28.33 15.68 40.49
C PHE A 241 28.19 16.64 41.66
N ASP A 242 28.50 17.91 41.44
CA ASP A 242 28.37 18.96 42.45
C ASP A 242 26.90 19.40 42.58
N GLN A 243 26.31 19.16 43.74
CA GLN A 243 24.93 19.52 44.05
C GLN A 243 24.71 21.02 44.22
N THR A 244 25.76 21.79 44.52
CA THR A 244 25.63 23.25 44.65
C THR A 244 25.41 23.94 43.31
N LEU A 245 25.70 23.24 42.20
CA LEU A 245 25.32 23.64 40.85
C LEU A 245 23.89 23.16 40.58
N ILE A 246 22.91 23.94 41.03
CA ILE A 246 21.49 23.57 41.07
C ILE A 246 20.95 23.26 39.67
N GLU A 247 21.16 24.16 38.71
CA GLU A 247 20.67 24.06 37.33
C GLU A 247 21.25 22.83 36.62
N ARG A 248 22.57 22.63 36.79
CA ARG A 248 23.28 21.46 36.26
C ARG A 248 22.75 20.15 36.87
N SER A 249 22.48 20.15 38.17
CA SER A 249 21.95 18.98 38.88
C SER A 249 20.53 18.64 38.44
N LEU A 250 19.69 19.66 38.18
CA LEU A 250 18.35 19.47 37.62
C LEU A 250 18.40 18.86 36.22
N ASN A 251 19.29 19.36 35.35
CA ASN A 251 19.49 18.80 34.01
C ASN A 251 19.92 17.32 34.04
N ILE A 252 20.83 16.96 34.95
CA ILE A 252 21.26 15.57 35.14
C ILE A 252 20.09 14.68 35.56
N LYS A 253 19.31 15.12 36.56
CA LYS A 253 18.13 14.38 37.05
C LYS A 253 17.09 14.19 35.95
N LEU A 254 16.83 15.23 35.17
CA LEU A 254 15.86 15.20 34.08
C LEU A 254 16.27 14.22 32.98
N ALA A 255 17.51 14.31 32.50
CA ALA A 255 18.03 13.41 31.46
C ALA A 255 18.15 11.96 31.95
N ALA A 256 18.56 11.74 33.20
CA ALA A 256 18.59 10.39 33.80
C ALA A 256 17.18 9.78 33.89
N LYS A 257 16.20 10.57 34.36
CA LYS A 257 14.79 10.14 34.45
C LYS A 257 14.20 9.74 33.10
N ALA A 258 14.57 10.42 32.02
CA ALA A 258 14.12 10.06 30.66
C ALA A 258 14.61 8.67 30.20
N ILE A 259 15.71 8.17 30.79
CA ILE A 259 16.31 6.88 30.46
C ILE A 259 15.87 5.78 31.44
N ASP A 260 15.49 6.14 32.67
CA ASP A 260 15.15 5.17 33.71
C ASP A 260 13.98 4.27 33.30
N GLY A 261 14.18 2.96 33.38
CA GLY A 261 13.15 1.97 33.03
C GLY A 261 13.12 1.60 31.54
N LYS A 262 14.02 2.14 30.72
CA LYS A 262 14.07 1.81 29.29
C LYS A 262 14.42 0.33 29.10
N VAL A 263 13.62 -0.34 28.28
CA VAL A 263 13.84 -1.72 27.87
C VAL A 263 14.31 -1.76 26.41
N LEU A 264 15.38 -2.53 26.15
CA LEU A 264 15.91 -2.77 24.81
C LEU A 264 15.62 -4.21 24.38
N LYS A 265 15.00 -4.38 23.21
CA LYS A 265 14.81 -5.69 22.56
C LYS A 265 16.14 -6.24 22.04
N PRO A 266 16.24 -7.56 21.82
CA PRO A 266 17.32 -8.15 21.04
C PRO A 266 17.48 -7.43 19.69
N GLY A 267 18.71 -7.03 19.35
CA GLY A 267 19.03 -6.31 18.12
C GLY A 267 18.66 -4.82 18.10
N GLU A 268 17.93 -4.29 19.09
CA GLU A 268 17.54 -2.87 19.13
C GLU A 268 18.75 -1.97 19.37
N VAL A 269 18.80 -0.86 18.62
CA VAL A 269 19.78 0.22 18.82
C VAL A 269 19.14 1.29 19.70
N PHE A 270 19.71 1.53 20.88
CA PHE A 270 19.39 2.69 21.70
C PHE A 270 20.06 3.94 21.13
N SER A 271 19.33 5.04 21.15
CA SER A 271 19.84 6.40 20.88
C SER A 271 19.58 7.28 22.08
N PHE A 272 20.65 7.93 22.57
CA PHE A 272 20.55 8.84 23.70
C PHE A 272 19.67 10.04 23.36
N ASN A 273 19.88 10.66 22.19
CA ASN A 273 19.11 11.81 21.76
C ASN A 273 17.63 11.50 21.52
N ASN A 274 17.29 10.35 20.93
CA ASN A 274 15.89 9.94 20.76
C ASN A 274 15.19 9.68 22.10
N THR A 275 15.92 9.18 23.09
CA THR A 275 15.36 8.87 24.42
C THR A 275 15.25 10.12 25.30
N VAL A 276 16.26 10.97 25.29
CA VAL A 276 16.35 12.15 26.18
C VAL A 276 15.66 13.39 25.58
N GLY A 277 15.51 13.45 24.25
CA GLY A 277 14.84 14.55 23.55
C GLY A 277 15.67 15.85 23.47
N PRO A 278 15.15 16.90 22.84
CA PRO A 278 15.84 18.19 22.72
C PRO A 278 16.03 18.86 24.09
N ARG A 279 17.17 19.53 24.28
CA ARG A 279 17.53 20.20 25.55
C ARG A 279 17.02 21.63 25.56
N THR A 280 15.70 21.81 25.62
CA THR A 280 15.04 23.13 25.59
C THR A 280 14.49 23.54 26.96
N GLU A 281 14.16 24.82 27.12
CA GLU A 281 13.51 25.33 28.34
C GLU A 281 12.12 24.71 28.53
N GLU A 282 11.36 24.48 27.46
CA GLU A 282 10.02 23.85 27.52
C GLU A 282 10.08 22.40 28.00
N ALA A 283 11.17 21.69 27.67
CA ALA A 283 11.44 20.36 28.20
C ALA A 283 11.91 20.39 29.68
N GLY A 284 12.14 21.59 30.25
CA GLY A 284 12.53 21.81 31.63
C GLY A 284 14.04 21.94 31.85
N TYR A 285 14.85 21.93 30.80
CA TYR A 285 16.29 22.11 30.92
C TYR A 285 16.64 23.55 31.28
N GLN A 286 17.65 23.68 32.13
CA GLN A 286 18.14 24.95 32.66
C GLN A 286 19.49 25.30 32.04
N THR A 287 19.81 26.59 32.03
CA THR A 287 21.13 27.08 31.58
C THR A 287 22.20 26.72 32.61
N ALA A 288 23.23 26.02 32.16
CA ALA A 288 24.41 25.67 32.95
C ALA A 288 25.65 25.62 32.04
N MET A 289 26.85 25.47 32.60
CA MET A 289 28.06 25.43 31.78
C MET A 289 28.07 24.21 30.84
N ILE A 290 28.26 24.47 29.55
CA ILE A 290 28.48 23.49 28.47
C ILE A 290 29.88 23.69 27.88
N ILE A 291 30.33 22.74 27.06
CA ILE A 291 31.54 22.89 26.24
C ILE A 291 31.09 23.20 24.82
N GLU A 292 31.50 24.35 24.30
CA GLU A 292 31.31 24.74 22.90
C GLU A 292 32.68 25.02 22.28
N GLY A 293 33.02 24.26 21.23
CA GLY A 293 34.39 24.22 20.72
C GLY A 293 35.37 23.78 21.81
N ASN A 294 36.27 24.66 22.23
CA ASN A 294 37.29 24.41 23.25
C ASN A 294 37.15 25.33 24.47
N ILE A 295 35.96 25.88 24.73
CA ILE A 295 35.71 26.76 25.87
C ILE A 295 34.43 26.36 26.62
N PHE A 296 34.36 26.73 27.89
CA PHE A 296 33.15 26.58 28.69
C PHE A 296 32.30 27.84 28.55
N VAL A 297 31.05 27.68 28.14
CA VAL A 297 30.07 28.77 28.01
C VAL A 297 28.74 28.38 28.67
N PRO A 298 27.92 29.32 29.15
CA PRO A 298 26.54 29.03 29.57
C PRO A 298 25.70 28.54 28.38
N GLY A 299 24.94 27.46 28.57
CA GLY A 299 23.99 26.94 27.59
C GLY A 299 22.99 25.95 28.19
N LEU A 300 21.93 25.64 27.43
CA LEU A 300 20.88 24.74 27.90
C LEU A 300 21.38 23.30 27.99
N GLY A 301 20.99 22.60 29.06
CA GLY A 301 21.33 21.19 29.24
C GLY A 301 22.77 20.94 29.70
N GLY A 302 23.46 21.96 30.24
CA GLY A 302 24.74 21.75 30.91
C GLY A 302 24.65 20.66 31.97
N GLY A 303 25.53 19.66 31.88
CA GLY A 303 25.50 18.43 32.69
C GLY A 303 25.00 17.17 31.96
N VAL A 304 24.27 17.28 30.85
CA VAL A 304 23.72 16.10 30.14
C VAL A 304 24.81 15.19 29.56
N CYS A 305 25.95 15.72 29.12
CA CYS A 305 27.08 14.90 28.66
C CYS A 305 27.69 14.02 29.77
N GLN A 306 27.50 14.38 31.04
CA GLN A 306 27.85 13.49 32.14
C GLN A 306 26.94 12.27 32.14
N VAL A 307 25.63 12.46 31.93
CA VAL A 307 24.66 11.35 31.87
C VAL A 307 25.00 10.35 30.77
N SER A 308 25.29 10.84 29.56
CA SER A 308 25.71 9.96 28.44
C SER A 308 27.04 9.27 28.73
N SER A 309 28.01 9.94 29.35
CA SER A 309 29.30 9.33 29.73
C SER A 309 29.16 8.27 30.82
N THR A 310 28.28 8.49 31.81
CA THR A 310 27.99 7.49 32.84
C THR A 310 27.30 6.27 32.22
N LEU A 311 26.31 6.48 31.35
CA LEU A 311 25.65 5.39 30.64
C LEU A 311 26.63 4.63 29.74
N TYR A 312 27.47 5.34 28.98
CA TYR A 312 28.49 4.74 28.12
C TYR A 312 29.40 3.78 28.87
N ASN A 313 29.83 4.12 30.08
CA ASN A 313 30.66 3.21 30.87
C ASN A 313 29.90 2.00 31.40
N ALA A 314 28.64 2.14 31.82
CA ALA A 314 27.80 0.99 32.14
C ALA A 314 27.64 0.07 30.92
N VAL A 315 27.43 0.64 29.74
CA VAL A 315 27.33 -0.09 28.46
C VAL A 315 28.64 -0.79 28.12
N ARG A 316 29.78 -0.11 28.25
CA ARG A 316 31.11 -0.68 28.01
C ARG A 316 31.40 -1.87 28.93
N LEU A 317 31.00 -1.78 30.19
CA LEU A 317 31.14 -2.87 31.17
C LEU A 317 30.17 -4.03 30.93
N ALA A 318 29.08 -3.81 30.20
CA ALA A 318 28.13 -4.86 29.80
C ALA A 318 28.56 -5.65 28.56
N ALA A 319 29.73 -5.37 27.97
CA ALA A 319 30.25 -6.16 26.86
C ALA A 319 30.44 -7.64 27.30
N PRO A 320 30.11 -8.62 26.44
CA PRO A 320 29.74 -8.49 25.03
C PRO A 320 28.22 -8.37 24.78
N ALA A 321 27.37 -8.21 25.80
CA ALA A 321 25.91 -8.13 25.62
C ALA A 321 25.48 -6.84 24.89
N LEU A 322 26.25 -5.76 25.03
CA LEU A 322 26.05 -4.50 24.35
C LEU A 322 27.26 -4.13 23.50
N SER A 323 27.01 -3.51 22.34
CA SER A 323 28.04 -2.96 21.46
C SER A 323 27.77 -1.50 21.16
N VAL A 324 28.81 -0.66 21.24
CA VAL A 324 28.73 0.76 20.92
C VAL A 324 28.66 0.94 19.40
N VAL A 325 27.64 1.67 18.94
CA VAL A 325 27.39 1.95 17.52
C VAL A 325 27.90 3.34 17.14
N GLU A 326 27.67 4.32 18.02
CA GLU A 326 28.09 5.70 17.81
C GLU A 326 28.57 6.27 19.15
N ARG A 327 29.77 6.84 19.16
CA ARG A 327 30.33 7.56 20.31
C ARG A 327 31.36 8.57 19.83
N SER A 328 31.28 9.78 20.37
CA SER A 328 32.32 10.80 20.18
C SER A 328 32.90 11.23 21.54
N PRO A 329 34.22 11.47 21.64
CA PRO A 329 34.82 12.11 22.80
C PRO A 329 34.53 13.63 22.83
N HIS A 330 34.71 14.24 23.99
CA HIS A 330 34.76 15.69 24.13
C HIS A 330 36.05 16.21 23.52
N SER A 331 36.01 17.47 23.08
CA SER A 331 37.18 18.23 22.65
C SER A 331 38.14 18.55 23.80
N LEU A 332 37.62 18.62 25.03
CA LEU A 332 38.39 18.88 26.26
C LEU A 332 38.21 17.74 27.28
N PRO A 333 39.24 17.43 28.08
CA PRO A 333 39.11 16.48 29.19
C PRO A 333 38.02 16.90 30.20
N VAL A 334 37.19 15.94 30.57
CA VAL A 334 36.16 16.10 31.61
C VAL A 334 36.58 15.42 32.92
N LYS A 335 36.16 15.97 34.07
CA LYS A 335 36.61 15.49 35.39
C LYS A 335 35.80 14.31 35.96
N TYR A 336 34.60 14.05 35.44
CA TYR A 336 33.66 13.09 36.02
C TYR A 336 33.86 11.65 35.54
N VAL A 337 34.73 11.40 34.55
CA VAL A 337 35.13 10.07 34.07
C VAL A 337 36.63 10.06 33.70
N PRO A 338 37.30 8.90 33.69
CA PRO A 338 38.68 8.79 33.21
C PRO A 338 38.84 9.21 31.74
N LEU A 339 40.08 9.53 31.34
CA LEU A 339 40.40 9.89 29.95
C LEU A 339 39.96 8.79 28.97
N GLY A 340 39.31 9.19 27.88
CA GLY A 340 38.78 8.29 26.84
C GLY A 340 37.50 7.54 27.23
N GLN A 341 36.98 7.75 28.45
CA GLN A 341 35.76 7.10 28.95
C GLN A 341 34.52 8.02 28.89
N ASP A 342 34.58 9.10 28.13
CA ASP A 342 33.49 10.05 27.97
C ASP A 342 32.67 9.77 26.69
N ALA A 343 31.43 10.22 26.65
CA ALA A 343 30.59 10.17 25.45
C ALA A 343 29.84 11.50 25.33
N THR A 344 30.21 12.31 24.35
CA THR A 344 29.61 13.62 24.10
C THR A 344 28.33 13.48 23.31
N VAL A 345 27.33 14.28 23.64
CA VAL A 345 26.06 14.37 22.93
C VAL A 345 25.68 15.83 22.71
N ALA A 346 25.14 16.14 21.55
CA ALA A 346 24.60 17.45 21.17
C ALA A 346 23.41 17.23 20.25
N TYR A 347 22.20 17.54 20.73
CA TYR A 347 20.97 17.29 19.97
C TYR A 347 20.87 18.21 18.74
N PRO A 348 20.46 17.71 17.55
CA PRO A 348 20.22 16.31 17.21
C PRO A 348 21.46 15.60 16.64
N ASN A 349 22.54 16.34 16.37
CA ASN A 349 23.59 15.93 15.43
C ASN A 349 24.67 15.00 16.00
N LEU A 350 24.95 15.06 17.31
CA LEU A 350 25.96 14.24 17.96
C LEU A 350 25.28 13.34 18.99
N ASP A 351 25.34 12.03 18.80
CA ASP A 351 24.61 11.08 19.61
C ASP A 351 25.52 10.01 20.25
N PHE A 352 24.99 9.36 21.27
CA PHE A 352 25.54 8.13 21.82
C PHE A 352 24.57 6.99 21.54
N LYS A 353 25.01 6.03 20.72
CA LYS A 353 24.20 4.87 20.32
C LYS A 353 24.88 3.57 20.65
N PHE A 354 24.10 2.57 21.05
CA PHE A 354 24.57 1.22 21.28
C PHE A 354 23.48 0.19 20.97
N GLN A 355 23.88 -1.01 20.59
CA GLN A 355 22.98 -2.10 20.20
C GLN A 355 22.97 -3.19 21.26
N ASN A 356 21.78 -3.73 21.53
CA ASN A 356 21.64 -4.98 22.27
C ASN A 356 21.98 -6.18 21.37
N LEU A 357 23.11 -6.83 21.64
CA LEU A 357 23.55 -8.03 20.93
C LEU A 357 23.17 -9.33 21.65
N SER A 358 22.49 -9.24 22.79
CA SER A 358 21.98 -10.41 23.51
C SER A 358 20.69 -10.94 22.88
N GLU A 359 20.38 -12.21 23.15
CA GLU A 359 19.10 -12.84 22.74
C GLU A 359 17.93 -12.41 23.64
N GLY A 360 18.21 -11.69 24.73
CA GLY A 360 17.24 -11.28 25.73
C GLY A 360 16.93 -9.78 25.71
N TYR A 361 15.85 -9.41 26.38
CA TYR A 361 15.56 -8.01 26.68
C TYR A 361 16.51 -7.52 27.77
N LEU A 362 16.95 -6.27 27.66
CA LEU A 362 17.76 -5.60 28.67
C LEU A 362 16.98 -4.44 29.28
N LEU A 363 17.15 -4.24 30.58
CA LEU A 363 16.55 -3.13 31.32
C LEU A 363 17.66 -2.16 31.77
N ILE A 364 17.51 -0.90 31.39
CA ILE A 364 18.39 0.19 31.82
C ILE A 364 17.70 0.91 32.98
N ARG A 365 18.37 0.95 34.13
CA ARG A 365 17.94 1.73 35.29
C ARG A 365 18.92 2.87 35.53
N SER A 366 18.38 4.05 35.80
CA SER A 366 19.15 5.20 36.28
C SER A 366 18.76 5.47 37.72
N ILE A 367 19.75 5.70 38.58
CA ILE A 367 19.52 6.03 39.99
C ILE A 367 20.29 7.31 40.27
N VAL A 368 19.56 8.36 40.66
CA VAL A 368 20.15 9.62 41.12
C VAL A 368 19.93 9.75 42.61
N ASN A 369 21.01 9.63 43.37
CA ASN A 369 21.04 9.97 44.80
C ASN A 369 21.78 11.29 44.96
N SER A 370 21.61 11.97 46.10
CA SER A 370 22.21 13.27 46.48
C SER A 370 23.20 13.84 45.44
N ASN A 371 24.45 13.35 45.39
CA ASN A 371 25.52 13.78 44.46
C ASN A 371 26.00 12.70 43.48
N THR A 372 25.26 11.61 43.29
CA THR A 372 25.68 10.48 42.44
C THR A 372 24.65 10.16 41.37
N LEU A 373 25.15 9.83 40.18
CA LEU A 373 24.38 9.25 39.10
C LEU A 373 24.94 7.86 38.82
N THR A 374 24.07 6.85 38.89
CA THR A 374 24.40 5.46 38.62
C THR A 374 23.52 4.93 37.50
N PHE A 375 24.12 4.26 36.52
CA PHE A 375 23.40 3.41 35.57
C PHE A 375 23.62 1.95 35.90
N ARG A 376 22.53 1.17 35.87
CA ARG A 376 22.53 -0.28 36.02
C ARG A 376 21.89 -0.91 34.79
N ILE A 377 22.53 -1.95 34.27
CA ILE A 377 22.02 -2.71 33.13
C ILE A 377 21.68 -4.10 33.63
N TYR A 378 20.41 -4.47 33.52
CA TYR A 378 19.90 -5.77 33.89
C TYR A 378 19.59 -6.59 32.65
N GLY A 379 19.85 -7.88 32.71
CA GLY A 379 19.53 -8.81 31.65
C GLY A 379 19.97 -10.22 31.99
N LYS A 380 19.64 -11.17 31.11
CA LYS A 380 20.11 -12.53 31.29
C LYS A 380 21.62 -12.57 31.04
N ALA A 381 22.42 -12.84 32.07
CA ALA A 381 23.83 -13.14 31.89
C ALA A 381 23.97 -14.34 30.95
N LYS A 382 24.89 -14.26 29.98
CA LYS A 382 25.17 -15.36 29.05
C LYS A 382 25.75 -16.55 29.78
#